data_AF-A0A9P7VCL6-F1
#
_entry.id   AF-A0A9P7VCL6-F1
#
_cell.length_a   1.000
_cell.length_b   1.000
_cell.length_c   1.000
_cell.angle_alpha   90.00
_cell.angle_beta   90.00
_cell.angle_gamma   90.00
#
_symmetry.space_group_name_H-M   'P 1'
#
loop_
_entity.id
_entity.type
_entity.pdbx_description
1 polymer ?
#
loop_
_entity_poly.entity_id
_entity_poly.type
_entity_poly.pdbx_seq_one_letter_code
_entity_poly.pdbx_strand_id
1 'polypeptide(L)'
;MKTEVEKKKESPSVGVSGRKIIYDKDGKPCRTCNTLQDFQFATQGGSVAPTFNVKKPLKKNHPDTTSTDTVAGGYTKDQPPDVEQLGKSSWTLLHSVAATYPETPTSKQQADMKQFILLFGNFYPCWFCGKDFQEYIEANEVQTATQDDLGKWLCIAHNAVNKKIGKAEFDCNLWKQRWKDGWEK
;
A
#
# COMPACT_ATOMS: atom_id res chain seq x y z
N MET A 1 -32.39 -39.01 8.84
CA MET A 1 -31.04 -38.96 8.25
C MET A 1 -31.11 -38.37 6.85
N LYS A 2 -30.73 -37.10 6.67
CA LYS A 2 -29.97 -36.59 5.51
C LYS A 2 -29.28 -35.31 5.98
N THR A 3 -28.02 -35.44 6.37
CA THR A 3 -27.12 -34.33 6.65
C THR A 3 -26.80 -33.65 5.32
N GLU A 4 -27.23 -32.41 5.18
CA GLU A 4 -26.84 -31.55 4.06
C GLU A 4 -25.39 -31.14 4.30
N VAL A 5 -24.47 -31.82 3.61
CA VAL A 5 -23.05 -31.47 3.63
C VAL A 5 -22.92 -30.16 2.85
N GLU A 6 -22.73 -29.05 3.57
CA GLU A 6 -22.27 -27.80 2.98
C GLU A 6 -21.02 -28.10 2.13
N LYS A 7 -21.16 -28.01 0.80
CA LYS A 7 -20.01 -28.08 -0.11
C LYS A 7 -19.14 -26.86 0.19
N LYS A 8 -18.09 -27.05 0.97
CA LYS A 8 -17.01 -26.08 1.17
C LYS A 8 -16.43 -25.76 -0.21
N LYS A 9 -16.80 -24.61 -0.77
CA LYS A 9 -16.35 -24.15 -2.08
C LYS A 9 -14.82 -24.05 -2.02
N GLU A 10 -14.15 -24.86 -2.82
CA GLU A 10 -12.69 -24.94 -2.81
C GLU A 10 -12.10 -23.60 -3.24
N SER A 11 -11.21 -23.04 -2.43
CA SER A 11 -10.57 -21.75 -2.71
C SER A 11 -9.71 -21.85 -3.97
N PRO A 12 -9.79 -20.89 -4.92
CA PRO A 12 -9.07 -21.00 -6.19
C PRO A 12 -7.55 -20.97 -5.97
N SER A 13 -6.83 -21.92 -6.56
CA SER A 13 -5.35 -22.00 -6.45
C SER A 13 -4.61 -21.13 -7.47
N VAL A 14 -5.26 -20.80 -8.59
CA VAL A 14 -4.71 -19.99 -9.70
C VAL A 14 -5.69 -18.87 -10.04
N GLY A 15 -5.18 -17.66 -10.20
CA GLY A 15 -5.94 -16.48 -10.59
C GLY A 15 -6.15 -16.37 -12.09
N VAL A 16 -7.00 -15.42 -12.50
CA VAL A 16 -7.30 -15.15 -13.91
C VAL A 16 -6.09 -14.67 -14.72
N SER A 17 -5.06 -14.15 -14.07
CA SER A 17 -3.79 -13.81 -14.71
C SER A 17 -2.89 -15.02 -14.99
N GLY A 18 -3.28 -16.22 -14.52
CA GLY A 18 -2.45 -17.43 -14.53
C GLY A 18 -1.45 -17.53 -13.37
N ARG A 19 -1.42 -16.53 -12.46
CA ARG A 19 -0.57 -16.57 -11.26
C ARG A 19 -1.18 -17.41 -10.16
N LYS A 20 -0.34 -18.05 -9.34
CA LYS A 20 -0.78 -18.73 -8.12
C LYS A 20 -1.38 -17.72 -7.14
N ILE A 21 -2.54 -18.03 -6.56
CA ILE A 21 -3.13 -17.22 -5.49
C ILE A 21 -2.35 -17.46 -4.20
N ILE A 22 -1.91 -16.37 -3.57
CA ILE A 22 -1.26 -16.40 -2.27
C ILE A 22 -2.29 -16.10 -1.18
N TYR A 23 -2.44 -17.02 -0.24
CA TYR A 23 -3.31 -16.87 0.92
C TYR A 23 -2.48 -16.49 2.15
N ASP A 24 -3.10 -15.77 3.09
CA ASP A 24 -2.51 -15.47 4.39
C ASP A 24 -2.63 -16.66 5.36
N LYS A 25 -2.12 -16.47 6.58
CA LYS A 25 -2.17 -17.46 7.66
C LYS A 25 -3.59 -17.84 8.10
N ASP A 26 -4.57 -16.99 7.82
CA ASP A 26 -5.98 -17.18 8.16
C ASP A 26 -6.76 -17.81 6.99
N GLY A 27 -6.07 -18.16 5.91
CA GLY A 27 -6.65 -18.78 4.72
C GLY A 27 -7.40 -17.81 3.81
N LYS A 28 -7.26 -16.50 4.01
CA LYS A 28 -7.86 -15.47 3.15
C LYS A 28 -6.88 -15.03 2.05
N PRO A 29 -7.35 -14.62 0.86
CA PRO A 29 -6.44 -14.11 -0.17
C PRO A 29 -5.63 -12.91 0.36
N CYS A 30 -4.30 -12.96 0.25
CA CYS A 30 -3.44 -11.87 0.73
C CYS A 30 -3.50 -10.68 -0.23
N ARG A 31 -3.99 -9.51 0.20
CA ARG A 31 -4.12 -8.33 -0.67
C ARG A 31 -2.80 -7.84 -1.25
N THR A 32 -1.74 -7.80 -0.44
CA THR A 32 -0.42 -7.29 -0.85
C THR A 32 0.41 -8.31 -1.65
N CYS A 33 0.02 -9.59 -1.61
CA CYS A 33 0.75 -10.67 -2.27
C CYS A 33 0.19 -11.05 -3.64
N ASN A 34 -0.97 -10.50 -4.03
CA ASN A 34 -1.65 -10.83 -5.28
C ASN A 34 -1.86 -9.57 -6.13
N THR A 35 -2.02 -9.75 -7.45
CA THR A 35 -2.51 -8.65 -8.28
C THR A 35 -3.94 -8.28 -7.86
N LEU A 36 -4.36 -7.04 -8.11
CA LEU A 36 -5.73 -6.62 -7.78
C LEU A 36 -6.78 -7.52 -8.46
N GLN A 37 -6.52 -7.92 -9.70
CA GLN A 37 -7.41 -8.77 -10.48
C GLN A 37 -7.55 -10.17 -9.86
N ASP A 38 -6.42 -10.79 -9.50
CA ASP A 38 -6.40 -12.11 -8.89
C ASP A 38 -6.98 -12.10 -7.47
N PHE A 39 -6.71 -11.04 -6.71
CA PHE A 39 -7.30 -10.85 -5.38
C PHE A 39 -8.83 -10.74 -5.45
N GLN A 40 -9.37 -9.94 -6.37
CA GLN A 40 -10.82 -9.80 -6.57
C GLN A 40 -11.47 -11.12 -6.99
N PHE A 41 -10.82 -11.85 -7.91
CA PHE A 41 -11.27 -13.17 -8.33
C PHE A 41 -11.31 -14.16 -7.16
N ALA A 42 -10.25 -14.21 -6.35
CA ALA A 42 -10.16 -15.13 -5.22
C ALA A 42 -11.13 -14.79 -4.09
N THR A 43 -11.33 -13.51 -3.77
CA THR A 43 -12.28 -13.05 -2.74
C THR A 43 -13.75 -13.33 -3.13
N GLN A 44 -14.06 -13.39 -4.42
CA GLN A 44 -15.40 -13.75 -4.93
C GLN A 44 -15.58 -15.26 -5.16
N GLY A 45 -14.67 -16.08 -4.64
CA GLY A 45 -14.73 -17.54 -4.73
C GLY A 45 -14.70 -18.06 -6.16
N GLY A 46 -13.96 -17.40 -7.06
CA GLY A 46 -13.74 -17.84 -8.44
C GLY A 46 -14.95 -17.75 -9.37
N SER A 47 -16.06 -17.13 -8.93
CA SER A 47 -17.34 -17.16 -9.66
C SER A 47 -17.49 -16.08 -10.72
N VAL A 48 -16.60 -15.09 -10.80
CA VAL A 48 -16.75 -13.98 -11.73
C VAL A 48 -15.37 -13.62 -12.28
N ALA A 49 -15.12 -13.93 -13.55
CA ALA A 49 -14.09 -13.21 -14.30
C ALA A 49 -14.53 -11.74 -14.32
N PRO A 50 -13.67 -10.79 -13.89
CA PRO A 50 -14.15 -9.43 -13.72
C PRO A 50 -14.54 -8.87 -15.09
N THR A 51 -15.80 -8.47 -15.26
CA THR A 51 -16.28 -7.68 -16.38
C THR A 51 -15.75 -6.25 -16.24
N PHE A 52 -14.43 -6.09 -16.38
CA PHE A 52 -13.88 -4.79 -16.72
C PHE A 52 -14.09 -4.62 -18.22
N ASN A 53 -15.09 -3.79 -18.56
CA ASN A 53 -15.08 -3.05 -19.81
C ASN A 53 -13.66 -2.49 -19.94
N VAL A 54 -12.87 -3.03 -20.87
CA VAL A 54 -11.56 -2.46 -21.21
C VAL A 54 -11.86 -1.10 -21.81
N LYS A 55 -12.07 -0.10 -20.96
CA LYS A 55 -11.76 1.26 -21.36
C LYS A 55 -10.29 1.18 -21.73
N LYS A 56 -10.02 1.30 -23.04
CA LYS A 56 -8.72 1.65 -23.60
C LYS A 56 -7.96 2.48 -22.57
N PRO A 57 -6.65 2.24 -22.38
CA PRO A 57 -5.88 3.01 -21.41
C PRO A 57 -6.23 4.48 -21.61
N LEU A 58 -6.82 5.10 -20.58
CA LEU A 58 -6.95 6.54 -20.53
C LEU A 58 -5.52 7.03 -20.69
N LYS A 59 -5.23 7.60 -21.86
CA LYS A 59 -4.03 8.39 -22.07
C LYS A 59 -3.98 9.34 -20.88
N LYS A 60 -3.06 9.12 -19.95
CA LYS A 60 -2.74 10.14 -18.96
C LYS A 60 -2.24 11.30 -19.81
N ASN A 61 -3.04 12.35 -19.90
CA ASN A 61 -2.62 13.63 -20.45
C ASN A 61 -1.68 14.30 -19.44
N HIS A 62 -0.54 13.66 -19.17
CA HIS A 62 0.68 14.38 -18.83
C HIS A 62 1.47 14.50 -20.13
N PRO A 63 2.11 15.65 -20.41
CA PRO A 63 3.07 15.75 -21.49
C PRO A 63 4.33 15.00 -21.03
N ASP A 64 4.24 13.68 -20.93
CA ASP A 64 5.43 12.86 -20.79
C ASP A 64 5.86 12.50 -22.21
N THR A 65 6.97 13.12 -22.57
CA THR A 65 7.66 12.98 -23.84
C THR A 65 7.72 11.49 -24.20
N THR A 66 6.94 11.09 -25.21
CA THR A 66 7.05 9.78 -25.85
C THR A 66 8.41 9.69 -26.54
N SER A 67 9.43 9.33 -25.77
CA SER A 67 10.70 8.82 -26.27
C SER A 67 10.63 7.31 -26.19
N THR A 68 10.27 6.66 -27.29
CA THR A 68 10.33 5.19 -27.47
C THR A 68 11.79 4.72 -27.59
N ASP A 69 12.60 5.07 -26.60
CA ASP A 69 13.97 4.61 -26.48
C ASP A 69 13.98 3.43 -25.50
N THR A 70 13.64 2.25 -26.00
CA THR A 70 13.88 1.01 -25.27
C THR A 70 15.38 0.73 -25.16
N VAL A 71 15.86 0.52 -23.95
CA VAL A 71 17.19 -0.03 -23.66
C VAL A 71 17.13 -1.56 -23.81
N ALA A 72 18.30 -2.19 -23.94
CA ALA A 72 18.40 -3.64 -24.04
C ALA A 72 17.65 -4.35 -22.88
N GLY A 73 16.91 -5.41 -23.21
CA GLY A 73 16.17 -6.20 -22.22
C GLY A 73 14.73 -5.76 -21.92
N GLY A 74 14.16 -4.86 -22.73
CA GLY A 74 12.74 -4.46 -22.59
C GLY A 74 12.48 -3.35 -21.57
N TYR A 75 13.54 -2.68 -21.11
CA TYR A 75 13.44 -1.50 -20.23
C TYR A 75 13.31 -0.21 -21.07
N THR A 76 12.65 0.80 -20.52
CA THR A 76 12.59 2.15 -21.10
C THR A 76 13.64 3.07 -20.47
N LYS A 77 14.10 4.08 -21.20
CA LYS A 77 15.00 5.14 -20.67
C LYS A 77 14.23 6.15 -19.81
N ASP A 78 13.71 5.70 -18.68
CA ASP A 78 12.96 6.56 -17.76
C ASP A 78 13.92 7.51 -17.01
N GLN A 79 13.47 8.75 -16.75
CA GLN A 79 14.20 9.67 -15.89
C GLN A 79 14.10 9.23 -14.42
N PRO A 80 15.10 9.54 -13.57
CA PRO A 80 14.99 9.34 -12.13
C PRO A 80 13.77 10.05 -11.53
N PRO A 81 13.15 9.51 -10.47
CA PRO A 81 11.93 10.08 -9.90
C PRO A 81 12.19 11.47 -9.31
N ASP A 82 11.29 12.41 -9.62
CA ASP A 82 11.23 13.71 -8.96
C ASP A 82 10.66 13.59 -7.53
N VAL A 83 10.56 14.73 -6.85
CA VAL A 83 10.06 14.81 -5.46
C VAL A 83 8.61 14.34 -5.34
N GLU A 84 7.77 14.48 -6.36
CA GLU A 84 6.39 14.04 -6.32
C GLU A 84 6.27 12.52 -6.47
N GLN A 85 6.97 11.96 -7.45
CA GLN A 85 6.96 10.52 -7.69
C GLN A 85 7.64 9.80 -6.53
N LEU A 86 8.78 10.30 -6.04
CA LEU A 86 9.44 9.77 -4.86
C LEU A 86 8.53 9.84 -3.62
N GLY A 87 7.94 11.02 -3.35
CA GLY A 87 7.04 11.22 -2.22
C GLY A 87 5.83 10.27 -2.22
N LYS A 88 5.11 10.19 -3.35
CA LYS A 88 3.93 9.29 -3.49
C LYS A 88 4.32 7.82 -3.34
N SER A 89 5.45 7.40 -3.91
CA SER A 89 5.96 6.03 -3.75
C SER A 89 6.34 5.72 -2.31
N SER A 90 7.03 6.63 -1.63
CA SER A 90 7.41 6.48 -0.22
C SER A 90 6.22 6.41 0.71
N TRP A 91 5.22 7.28 0.55
CA TRP A 91 3.99 7.21 1.33
C TRP A 91 3.23 5.91 1.08
N THR A 92 3.21 5.41 -0.15
CA THR A 92 2.61 4.11 -0.46
C THR A 92 3.31 2.99 0.31
N LEU A 93 4.64 2.99 0.37
CA LEU A 93 5.39 2.00 1.16
C LEU A 93 5.09 2.15 2.66
N LEU A 94 5.25 3.34 3.24
CA LEU A 94 5.09 3.57 4.68
C LEU A 94 3.69 3.19 5.17
N HIS A 95 2.65 3.60 4.44
CA HIS A 95 1.27 3.25 4.80
C HIS A 95 0.98 1.75 4.61
N SER A 96 1.61 1.09 3.63
CA SER A 96 1.49 -0.37 3.48
C SER A 96 2.22 -1.13 4.61
N VAL A 97 3.36 -0.62 5.07
CA VAL A 97 4.06 -1.13 6.25
C VAL A 97 3.16 -1.01 7.48
N ALA A 98 2.53 0.16 7.69
CA ALA A 98 1.59 0.36 8.79
C ALA A 98 0.37 -0.57 8.68
N ALA A 99 -0.19 -0.76 7.48
CA ALA A 99 -1.34 -1.64 7.24
C ALA A 99 -1.05 -3.13 7.48
N THR A 100 0.23 -3.54 7.41
CA THR A 100 0.67 -4.92 7.67
C THR A 100 1.31 -5.10 9.05
N TYR A 101 1.44 -4.02 9.82
CA TYR A 101 1.94 -4.06 11.20
C TYR A 101 1.00 -4.90 12.09
N PRO A 102 1.50 -5.70 13.06
CA PRO A 102 0.65 -6.52 13.89
C PRO A 102 -0.35 -5.68 14.71
N GLU A 103 -1.58 -6.19 14.88
CA GLU A 103 -2.57 -5.55 15.75
C GLU A 103 -2.09 -5.48 17.20
N THR A 104 -1.42 -6.54 17.66
CA THR A 104 -0.76 -6.63 18.97
C THR A 104 0.74 -6.92 18.78
N PRO A 105 1.58 -5.90 18.59
CA PRO A 105 3.01 -6.06 18.35
C PRO A 105 3.79 -6.37 19.64
N THR A 106 4.79 -7.24 19.53
CA THR A 106 5.79 -7.49 20.60
C THR A 106 6.65 -6.25 20.85
N SER A 107 7.23 -6.12 22.05
CA SER A 107 8.13 -5.00 22.38
C SER A 107 9.28 -4.84 21.38
N LYS A 108 9.81 -5.95 20.84
CA LYS A 108 10.82 -5.91 19.78
C LYS A 108 10.28 -5.30 18.49
N GLN A 109 9.10 -5.70 18.03
CA GLN A 109 8.47 -5.13 16.83
C GLN A 109 8.16 -3.64 17.00
N GLN A 110 7.84 -3.19 18.22
CA GLN A 110 7.65 -1.78 18.52
C GLN A 110 8.96 -1.00 18.40
N ALA A 111 10.03 -1.47 19.05
CA ALA A 111 11.34 -0.86 18.97
C ALA A 111 11.90 -0.84 17.53
N ASP A 112 11.79 -1.96 16.81
CA ASP A 112 12.23 -2.07 15.42
C ASP A 112 11.46 -1.11 14.50
N MET A 113 10.15 -0.91 14.73
CA MET A 113 9.35 0.03 13.94
C MET A 113 9.75 1.49 14.20
N LYS A 114 9.97 1.87 15.47
CA LYS A 114 10.50 3.20 15.80
C LYS A 114 11.84 3.44 15.11
N GLN A 115 12.75 2.46 15.21
CA GLN A 115 14.05 2.53 14.56
C GLN A 115 13.93 2.63 13.04
N PHE A 116 13.03 1.87 12.42
CA PHE A 116 12.79 1.93 10.97
C PHE A 116 12.36 3.33 10.52
N ILE A 117 11.38 3.95 11.20
CA ILE A 117 10.90 5.30 10.85
C ILE A 117 11.99 6.36 11.03
N LEU A 118 12.79 6.26 12.10
CA LEU A 118 13.95 7.14 12.33
C LEU A 118 14.98 7.01 11.19
N LEU A 119 15.39 5.77 10.86
CA LEU A 119 16.34 5.52 9.78
C LEU A 119 15.78 5.96 8.42
N PHE A 120 14.47 5.78 8.21
CA PHE A 120 13.82 6.24 6.99
C PHE A 120 13.99 7.75 6.80
N GLY A 121 13.78 8.55 7.86
CA GLY A 121 14.02 9.99 7.83
C GLY A 121 15.49 10.36 7.60
N ASN A 122 16.43 9.61 8.18
CA ASN A 122 17.86 9.84 8.03
C ASN A 122 18.37 9.57 6.60
N PHE A 123 17.80 8.57 5.93
CA PHE A 123 18.20 8.16 4.58
C PHE A 123 17.24 8.64 3.49
N TYR A 124 16.30 9.53 3.80
CA TYR A 124 15.36 10.02 2.81
C TYR A 124 16.07 10.88 1.75
N PRO A 125 15.96 10.58 0.43
CA PRO A 125 16.80 11.21 -0.60
C PRO A 125 16.62 12.73 -0.76
N CYS A 126 15.46 13.26 -0.40
CA CYS A 126 15.25 14.71 -0.31
C CYS A 126 15.75 15.21 1.04
N TRP A 127 16.94 15.81 1.08
CA TRP A 127 17.59 16.23 2.33
C TRP A 127 16.71 17.15 3.20
N PHE A 128 16.02 18.13 2.60
CA PHE A 128 15.20 19.07 3.37
C PHE A 128 13.92 18.41 3.87
N CYS A 129 13.29 17.54 3.05
CA CYS A 129 12.14 16.75 3.45
C CYS A 129 12.49 15.78 4.59
N GLY A 130 13.66 15.14 4.50
CA GLY A 130 14.18 14.22 5.52
C GLY A 130 14.46 14.93 6.84
N LYS A 131 15.07 16.12 6.78
CA LYS A 131 15.29 16.97 7.95
C LYS A 131 13.98 17.40 8.62
N ASP A 132 13.02 17.92 7.84
CA ASP A 132 11.69 18.29 8.36
C ASP A 132 11.00 17.10 9.02
N PHE A 133 11.13 15.90 8.45
CA PHE A 133 10.53 14.68 8.99
C PHE A 133 11.21 14.22 10.29
N GLN A 134 12.53 14.37 10.41
CA GLN A 134 13.25 14.12 11.66
C GLN A 134 12.79 15.08 12.77
N GLU A 135 12.72 16.39 12.49
CA GLU A 135 12.20 17.39 13.43
C GLU A 135 10.75 17.08 13.83
N TYR A 136 9.92 16.62 12.89
CA TYR A 136 8.56 16.18 13.19
C TYR A 136 8.54 14.98 14.15
N ILE A 137 9.39 13.97 13.93
CA ILE A 137 9.46 12.78 14.79
C ILE A 137 9.93 13.14 16.20
N GLU A 138 10.89 14.06 16.34
CA GLU A 138 11.36 14.55 17.63
C GLU A 138 10.24 15.23 18.44
N ALA A 139 9.42 16.04 17.76
CA ALA A 139 8.28 16.72 18.38
C ALA A 139 7.05 15.80 18.58
N ASN A 140 6.94 14.73 17.80
CA ASN A 140 5.77 13.84 17.77
C ASN A 140 6.23 12.38 17.76
N GLU A 141 6.48 11.83 18.95
CA GLU A 141 6.99 10.46 19.11
C GLU A 141 6.18 9.44 18.28
N VAL A 142 6.88 8.57 17.54
CA VAL A 142 6.27 7.52 16.73
C VAL A 142 5.46 6.57 17.62
N GLN A 143 4.16 6.48 17.36
CA GLN A 143 3.26 5.61 18.11
C GLN A 143 3.27 4.21 17.49
N THR A 144 3.72 3.21 18.25
CA THR A 144 3.87 1.83 17.78
C THR A 144 3.17 0.80 18.66
N ALA A 145 2.33 1.24 19.61
CA ALA A 145 1.71 0.33 20.58
C ALA A 145 0.75 -0.67 19.89
N THR A 146 0.06 -0.25 18.85
CA THR A 146 -0.81 -1.10 18.01
C THR A 146 -0.69 -0.74 16.52
N GLN A 147 -1.27 -1.57 15.65
CA GLN A 147 -1.48 -1.23 14.24
C GLN A 147 -2.24 0.10 14.07
N ASP A 148 -3.27 0.34 14.87
CA ASP A 148 -4.10 1.53 14.73
C ASP A 148 -3.37 2.80 15.14
N ASP A 149 -2.58 2.73 16.21
CA ASP A 149 -1.75 3.85 16.67
C ASP A 149 -0.73 4.26 15.61
N LEU A 150 -0.04 3.29 15.01
CA LEU A 150 0.94 3.54 13.94
C LEU A 150 0.28 4.11 12.68
N GLY A 151 -0.83 3.52 12.24
CA GLY A 151 -1.55 3.99 11.05
C GLY A 151 -2.08 5.41 11.21
N LYS A 152 -2.65 5.74 12.37
CA LYS A 152 -3.11 7.09 12.69
C LYS A 152 -1.95 8.08 12.81
N TRP A 153 -0.88 7.75 13.53
CA TRP A 153 0.30 8.61 13.64
C TRP A 153 0.88 8.94 12.27
N LEU A 154 1.00 7.93 11.40
CA LEU A 154 1.52 8.11 10.04
C LEU A 154 0.59 8.96 9.17
N CYS A 155 -0.73 8.82 9.33
CA CYS A 155 -1.70 9.68 8.66
C CYS A 155 -1.57 11.15 9.11
N ILE A 156 -1.43 11.40 10.41
CA ILE A 156 -1.25 12.75 10.96
C ILE A 156 0.07 13.35 10.47
N ALA A 157 1.15 12.57 10.45
CA ALA A 157 2.44 13.00 9.89
C ALA A 157 2.33 13.35 8.39
N HIS A 158 1.60 12.56 7.61
CA HIS A 158 1.34 12.86 6.21
C HIS A 158 0.50 14.14 6.06
N ASN A 159 -0.48 14.38 6.95
CA ASN A 159 -1.26 15.60 6.97
C ASN A 159 -0.43 16.85 7.33
N ALA A 160 0.59 16.73 8.18
CA ALA A 160 1.52 17.82 8.43
C ALA A 160 2.25 18.25 7.13
N VAL A 161 2.65 17.29 6.30
CA VAL A 161 3.20 17.56 4.97
C VAL A 161 2.14 18.15 4.04
N ASN A 162 0.92 17.60 4.00
CA ASN A 162 -0.18 18.14 3.20
C ASN A 162 -0.42 19.62 3.51
N LYS A 163 -0.51 19.98 4.79
CA LYS A 163 -0.66 21.36 5.24
C LYS A 163 0.50 22.25 4.76
N LYS A 164 1.75 21.78 4.90
CA LYS A 164 2.95 22.51 4.47
C LYS A 164 2.94 22.84 2.97
N ILE A 165 2.39 21.94 2.14
CA ILE A 165 2.36 22.09 0.67
C ILE A 165 0.98 22.50 0.13
N GLY A 166 0.06 22.94 0.99
CA GLY A 166 -1.25 23.47 0.59
C GLY A 166 -2.24 22.43 0.05
N LYS A 167 -2.09 21.15 0.41
CA LYS A 167 -3.05 20.09 0.10
C LYS A 167 -4.13 19.99 1.18
N ALA A 168 -5.28 19.46 0.80
CA ALA A 168 -6.36 19.15 1.73
C ALA A 168 -5.91 18.11 2.77
N GLU A 169 -6.48 18.23 3.97
CA GLU A 169 -6.31 17.24 5.02
C GLU A 169 -7.05 15.95 4.67
N PHE A 170 -6.42 14.81 4.94
CA PHE A 170 -7.04 13.50 4.81
C PHE A 170 -7.67 13.07 6.14
N ASP A 171 -8.90 12.58 6.13
CA ASP A 171 -9.55 12.05 7.34
C ASP A 171 -8.86 10.77 7.81
N CYS A 172 -8.12 10.86 8.91
CA CYS A 172 -7.39 9.72 9.46
C CYS A 172 -8.29 8.60 9.97
N ASN A 173 -9.60 8.78 10.12
CA ASN A 173 -10.51 7.67 10.39
C ASN A 173 -10.66 6.72 9.19
N LEU A 174 -10.29 7.18 7.99
CA LEU A 174 -10.38 6.41 6.74
C LEU A 174 -9.06 5.74 6.34
N TRP A 175 -8.05 5.77 7.22
CA TRP A 175 -6.71 5.28 6.88
C TRP A 175 -6.71 3.79 6.52
N LYS A 176 -7.47 2.96 7.24
CA LYS A 176 -7.57 1.52 6.98
C LYS A 176 -8.28 1.23 5.66
N GLN A 177 -9.38 1.93 5.36
CA GLN A 177 -10.10 1.77 4.09
C GLN A 177 -9.18 2.11 2.93
N ARG A 178 -8.38 3.18 3.05
CA ARG A 178 -7.45 3.58 2.01
C ARG A 178 -6.28 2.61 1.83
N TRP A 179 -5.71 2.09 2.91
CA TRP A 179 -4.39 1.42 2.87
C TRP A 179 -4.40 -0.08 3.21
N LYS A 180 -5.47 -0.60 3.82
CA LYS A 180 -5.59 -1.99 4.28
C LYS A 180 -6.78 -2.70 3.64
N ASP A 181 -7.99 -2.23 3.92
CA ASP A 181 -9.22 -3.00 3.72
C ASP A 181 -9.85 -2.76 2.33
N GLY A 182 -9.64 -1.56 1.77
CA GLY A 182 -10.35 -1.10 0.58
C GLY A 182 -11.69 -0.48 0.92
N TRP A 183 -12.47 -0.21 -0.13
CA TRP A 183 -13.79 0.41 -0.04
C TRP A 183 -14.82 -0.63 -0.47
N GLU A 184 -15.84 -0.88 0.37
CA GLU A 184 -17.00 -1.66 -0.03
C GLU A 184 -17.74 -0.94 -1.17
N LYS A 185 -18.36 -1.72 -2.06
CA LYS A 185 -19.18 -1.21 -3.16
C LYS A 185 -20.66 -1.39 -2.83
#